data_AF-A0A7V3W883-F1
#
_entry.id   AF-A0A7V3W883-F1
#
_cell.length_a   1.000
_cell.length_b   1.000
_cell.length_c   1.000
_cell.angle_alpha   90.00
_cell.angle_beta   90.00
_cell.angle_gamma   90.00
#
_symmetry.space_group_name_H-M   'P 1'
#
loop_
_entity.id
_entity.type
_entity.pdbx_description
1 polymer ?
#
loop_
_entity_poly.entity_id
_entity_poly.type
_entity_poly.pdbx_seq_one_letter_code
_entity_poly.pdbx_strand_id
1 'polypeptide(L)'
;MAMQSIFITNDPNKVLKERISELIGFSKALKFLIGFFYFSGIRGLYEAIKNNPGLKMYVLVGLNVDKVNYSIIEYGHTGKLDGKKHQAQFKDSIIKSINSDEFDNPEFYEQAKFFIQAILDDRLVIRKTREPNHSKLYFFKIKDELQALKKCCFITGSSNLTRAGLSRQNEFNVEISDYGTNEAEQYFDELWKPENSVKITEDAVFKRELIEVL
;
A
#
# COMPACT_ATOMS: atom_id res chain seq x y z
N MET A 1 -1.26 24.44 26.28
CA MET A 1 -1.08 23.03 25.87
C MET A 1 -0.38 23.05 24.53
N ALA A 2 0.78 22.41 24.39
CA ALA A 2 1.43 22.32 23.08
C ALA A 2 0.53 21.47 22.18
N MET A 3 0.02 22.06 21.11
CA MET A 3 -0.76 21.34 20.11
C MET A 3 0.15 20.26 19.54
N GLN A 4 -0.14 18.98 19.79
CA GLN A 4 0.56 17.89 19.11
C GLN A 4 0.38 18.12 17.61
N SER A 5 1.47 18.39 16.91
CA SER A 5 1.44 18.62 15.46
C SER A 5 0.93 17.36 14.78
N ILE A 6 -0.11 17.51 13.95
CA ILE A 6 -0.72 16.45 13.13
C ILE A 6 0.15 16.05 11.93
N PHE A 7 1.25 16.79 11.69
CA PHE A 7 2.13 16.57 10.55
C PHE A 7 3.18 15.49 10.83
N ILE A 8 3.47 14.71 9.78
CA ILE A 8 4.48 13.66 9.71
C ILE A 8 5.35 13.95 8.49
N THR A 9 6.58 14.40 8.75
CA THR A 9 7.53 14.92 7.75
C THR A 9 8.78 14.05 7.57
N ASN A 10 8.84 12.90 8.25
CA ASN A 10 10.05 12.06 8.38
C ASN A 10 11.23 12.79 9.04
N ASP A 11 10.93 13.71 9.97
CA ASP A 11 11.93 14.24 10.91
C ASP A 11 12.34 13.16 11.93
N PRO A 12 13.51 13.28 12.61
CA PRO A 12 14.02 12.23 13.52
C PRO A 12 13.05 11.75 14.61
N ASN A 13 12.04 12.57 14.96
CA ASN A 13 11.05 12.25 15.98
C ASN A 13 9.68 11.82 15.41
N LYS A 14 9.48 11.86 14.09
CA LYS A 14 8.19 11.61 13.42
C LYS A 14 8.38 10.95 12.06
N VAL A 15 8.73 9.67 12.08
CA VAL A 15 8.92 8.86 10.88
C VAL A 15 7.61 8.19 10.49
N LEU A 16 7.20 8.33 9.23
CA LEU A 16 5.96 7.75 8.70
C LEU A 16 5.93 6.24 8.85
N LYS A 17 7.06 5.56 8.58
CA LYS A 17 7.22 4.11 8.79
C LYS A 17 6.80 3.69 10.19
N GLU A 18 7.32 4.38 11.21
CA GLU A 18 7.07 4.06 12.61
C GLU A 18 5.61 4.30 12.96
N ARG A 19 5.05 5.42 12.51
CA ARG A 19 3.66 5.75 12.78
C ARG A 19 2.68 4.78 12.11
N ILE A 20 2.90 4.43 10.85
CA ILE A 20 2.10 3.40 10.16
C ILE A 20 2.23 2.06 10.89
N SER A 21 3.44 1.68 11.32
CA SER A 21 3.70 0.42 12.04
C SER A 21 2.96 0.35 13.37
N GLU A 22 2.94 1.45 14.13
CA GLU A 22 2.18 1.57 15.38
C GLU A 22 0.67 1.39 15.12
N LEU A 23 0.11 2.11 14.14
CA LEU A 23 -1.30 2.03 13.80
C LEU A 23 -1.70 0.64 13.30
N ILE A 24 -0.80 -0.07 12.62
CA ILE A 24 -1.01 -1.47 12.22
C ILE A 24 -1.24 -2.36 13.44
N GLY A 25 -0.51 -2.18 14.55
CA GLY A 25 -0.67 -2.99 15.76
C GLY A 25 -2.08 -2.94 16.37
N PHE A 26 -2.77 -1.80 16.21
CA PHE A 26 -4.12 -1.57 16.70
C PHE A 26 -5.22 -1.80 15.67
N SER A 27 -4.85 -2.14 14.43
CA SER A 27 -5.81 -2.26 13.32
C SER A 27 -6.31 -3.70 13.15
N LYS A 28 -7.58 -3.85 12.77
CA LYS A 28 -8.15 -5.10 12.24
C LYS A 28 -8.14 -5.13 10.72
N ALA A 29 -8.18 -3.96 10.07
CA ALA A 29 -8.06 -3.87 8.63
C ALA A 29 -7.37 -2.58 8.16
N LEU A 30 -6.67 -2.66 7.03
CA LEU A 30 -6.03 -1.54 6.35
C LEU A 30 -6.64 -1.34 4.97
N LYS A 31 -6.82 -0.10 4.53
CA LYS A 31 -7.18 0.25 3.15
C LYS A 31 -6.17 1.26 2.63
N PHE A 32 -5.25 0.82 1.79
CA PHE A 32 -4.15 1.63 1.27
C PHE A 32 -4.37 1.92 -0.21
N LEU A 33 -4.61 3.19 -0.56
CA LEU A 33 -4.55 3.65 -1.95
C LEU A 33 -3.19 4.31 -2.16
N ILE A 34 -2.44 3.79 -3.12
CA ILE A 34 -1.08 4.25 -3.42
C ILE A 34 -0.94 4.50 -4.91
N GLY A 35 -0.03 5.41 -5.27
CA GLY A 35 0.28 5.67 -6.67
C GLY A 35 0.80 4.41 -7.36
N PHE A 36 1.76 3.72 -6.75
CA PHE A 36 2.39 2.53 -7.34
C PHE A 36 2.85 1.60 -6.23
N PHE A 37 3.04 0.33 -6.56
CA PHE A 37 3.40 -0.71 -5.59
C PHE A 37 4.85 -1.13 -5.78
N TYR A 38 5.71 -0.81 -4.81
CA TYR A 38 7.06 -1.37 -4.70
C TYR A 38 7.11 -2.35 -3.53
N PHE A 39 7.68 -3.52 -3.78
CA PHE A 39 7.85 -4.53 -2.74
C PHE A 39 8.71 -4.02 -1.56
N SER A 40 9.69 -3.16 -1.84
CA SER A 40 10.52 -2.50 -0.83
C SER A 40 9.70 -1.65 0.17
N GLY A 41 8.55 -1.13 -0.24
CA GLY A 41 7.67 -0.35 0.63
C GLY A 41 6.95 -1.21 1.65
N ILE A 42 6.23 -2.24 1.19
CA ILE A 42 5.46 -3.12 2.09
C ILE A 42 6.39 -3.92 3.02
N ARG A 43 7.59 -4.28 2.55
CA ARG A 43 8.67 -4.85 3.35
C ARG A 43 9.01 -3.99 4.57
N GLY A 44 9.01 -2.66 4.43
CA GLY A 44 9.23 -1.75 5.54
C GLY A 44 8.23 -1.92 6.69
N LEU A 45 7.08 -2.53 6.44
CA LEU A 45 6.01 -2.79 7.40
C LEU A 45 5.94 -4.27 7.83
N TYR A 46 6.90 -5.11 7.42
CA TYR A 46 6.91 -6.56 7.62
C TYR A 46 6.67 -6.94 9.09
N GLU A 47 7.48 -6.44 10.02
CA GLU A 47 7.38 -6.80 11.44
C GLU A 47 6.03 -6.40 12.04
N ALA A 48 5.51 -5.22 11.70
CA ALA A 48 4.21 -4.75 12.21
C ALA A 48 3.06 -5.64 11.72
N ILE A 49 3.09 -6.04 10.44
CA ILE A 49 2.07 -6.92 9.86
C ILE A 49 2.21 -8.35 10.40
N LYS A 50 3.43 -8.87 10.53
CA LYS A 50 3.72 -10.19 11.10
C LYS A 50 3.23 -10.32 12.54
N ASN A 51 3.41 -9.28 13.35
CA ASN A 51 2.96 -9.23 14.74
C ASN A 51 1.44 -8.99 14.90
N ASN A 52 0.69 -8.86 13.80
CA ASN A 52 -0.76 -8.74 13.82
C ASN A 52 -1.42 -9.75 12.85
N PRO A 53 -1.44 -11.06 13.19
CA PRO A 53 -1.84 -12.13 12.29
C PRO A 53 -3.32 -12.07 11.83
N GLY A 54 -4.19 -11.40 12.61
CA GLY A 54 -5.60 -11.21 12.26
C GLY A 54 -5.87 -10.04 11.30
N LEU A 55 -4.84 -9.29 10.90
CA LEU A 55 -4.97 -8.10 10.06
C LEU A 55 -5.36 -8.47 8.63
N LYS A 56 -6.36 -7.77 8.08
CA LYS A 56 -6.67 -7.77 6.64
C LYS A 56 -6.20 -6.49 5.96
N MET A 57 -5.48 -6.60 4.86
CA MET A 57 -4.91 -5.47 4.13
C MET A 57 -5.47 -5.43 2.71
N TYR A 58 -6.07 -4.30 2.35
CA TYR A 58 -6.58 -4.02 1.00
C TYR A 58 -5.70 -2.93 0.38
N VAL A 59 -5.06 -3.23 -0.76
CA VAL A 59 -4.16 -2.31 -1.46
C VAL A 59 -4.72 -2.02 -2.84
N LEU A 60 -4.92 -0.74 -3.13
CA LEU A 60 -5.37 -0.25 -4.42
C LEU A 60 -4.26 0.55 -5.08
N VAL A 61 -3.87 0.12 -6.28
CA VAL A 61 -2.68 0.65 -6.98
C VAL A 61 -3.11 1.49 -8.19
N GLY A 62 -2.66 2.74 -8.20
CA GLY A 62 -3.18 3.77 -9.09
C GLY A 62 -2.49 3.89 -10.46
N LEU A 63 -1.20 3.63 -10.55
CA LEU A 63 -0.31 3.88 -11.68
C LEU A 63 0.53 2.66 -12.00
N ASN A 64 1.17 2.71 -13.16
CA ASN A 64 2.13 1.72 -13.60
C ASN A 64 3.56 2.25 -13.41
N VAL A 65 4.50 1.34 -13.48
CA VAL A 65 5.93 1.61 -13.29
C VAL A 65 6.66 1.17 -14.54
N ASP A 66 7.58 2.00 -15.02
CA ASP A 66 8.52 1.65 -16.08
C ASP A 66 9.96 1.92 -15.66
N LYS A 67 10.93 1.35 -16.39
CA LYS A 67 12.35 1.61 -16.21
C LYS A 67 12.90 2.20 -17.50
N VAL A 68 13.28 3.47 -17.44
CA VAL A 68 13.89 4.20 -18.56
C VAL A 68 15.30 4.60 -18.16
N ASN A 69 16.29 4.18 -18.95
CA ASN A 69 17.71 4.28 -18.61
C ASN A 69 18.01 3.66 -17.23
N TYR A 70 18.52 4.47 -16.31
CA TYR A 70 18.86 4.07 -14.94
C TYR A 70 17.83 4.55 -13.91
N SER A 71 16.64 4.94 -14.36
CA SER A 71 15.61 5.52 -13.50
C SER A 71 14.29 4.77 -13.64
N ILE A 72 13.62 4.63 -12.51
CA ILE A 72 12.25 4.16 -12.47
C ILE A 72 11.35 5.38 -12.67
N ILE A 73 10.33 5.25 -13.51
CA ILE A 73 9.34 6.28 -13.77
C ILE A 73 7.94 5.73 -13.52
N GLU A 74 7.04 6.60 -13.09
CA GLU A 74 5.62 6.26 -12.96
C GLU A 74 4.81 6.88 -14.09
N TYR A 75 3.84 6.13 -14.60
CA TYR A 75 3.01 6.61 -15.69
C TYR A 75 1.56 6.12 -15.56
N GLY A 76 0.64 6.96 -16.02
CA GLY A 76 -0.74 6.59 -16.31
C GLY A 76 -0.86 6.08 -17.73
N HIS A 77 -1.77 5.16 -17.98
CA HIS A 77 -2.14 4.80 -19.35
C HIS A 77 -3.12 5.83 -19.92
N THR A 78 -3.30 5.82 -21.24
CA THR A 78 -4.32 6.60 -21.94
C THR A 78 -5.32 5.68 -22.63
N GLY A 79 -6.61 6.04 -22.57
CA GLY A 79 -7.70 5.28 -23.19
C GLY A 79 -8.24 4.16 -22.30
N LYS A 80 -9.23 3.42 -22.83
CA LYS A 80 -9.86 2.32 -22.09
C LYS A 80 -9.07 1.03 -22.26
N LEU A 81 -8.56 0.51 -21.16
CA LEU A 81 -7.93 -0.81 -21.10
C LEU A 81 -8.90 -1.85 -20.53
N ASP A 82 -8.77 -3.09 -21.02
CA ASP A 82 -9.46 -4.22 -20.40
C ASP A 82 -8.72 -4.71 -19.14
N GLY A 83 -9.35 -5.61 -18.39
CA GLY A 83 -8.78 -6.15 -17.16
C GLY A 83 -7.46 -6.90 -17.38
N LYS A 84 -7.30 -7.61 -18.50
CA LYS A 84 -6.09 -8.39 -18.79
C LYS A 84 -4.90 -7.49 -19.07
N LYS A 85 -5.09 -6.37 -19.77
CA LYS A 85 -4.04 -5.37 -19.99
C LYS A 85 -3.61 -4.73 -18.67
N HIS A 86 -4.55 -4.40 -17.78
CA HIS A 86 -4.21 -3.91 -16.44
C HIS A 86 -3.41 -4.91 -15.62
N GLN A 87 -3.80 -6.18 -15.64
CA GLN A 87 -3.07 -7.27 -15.00
C GLN A 87 -1.64 -7.40 -15.57
N ALA A 88 -1.50 -7.43 -16.90
CA ALA A 88 -0.19 -7.51 -17.54
C ALA A 88 0.72 -6.32 -17.18
N GLN A 89 0.20 -5.09 -17.21
CA GLN A 89 0.94 -3.89 -16.80
C GLN A 89 1.34 -3.91 -15.32
N PHE A 90 0.46 -4.42 -14.46
CA PHE A 90 0.77 -4.57 -13.04
C PHE A 90 1.89 -5.59 -12.82
N LYS A 91 1.82 -6.77 -13.47
CA LYS A 91 2.88 -7.79 -13.40
C LYS A 91 4.22 -7.24 -13.84
N ASP A 92 4.25 -6.54 -14.98
CA ASP A 92 5.45 -5.89 -15.51
C ASP A 92 6.00 -4.83 -14.54
N SER A 93 5.13 -4.02 -13.92
CA SER A 93 5.51 -3.04 -12.90
C SER A 93 6.17 -3.71 -11.68
N ILE A 94 5.63 -4.85 -11.23
CA ILE A 94 6.20 -5.62 -10.12
C ILE A 94 7.60 -6.13 -10.48
N ILE A 95 7.74 -6.81 -11.61
CA ILE A 95 9.03 -7.35 -12.10
C ILE A 95 10.08 -6.23 -12.19
N LYS A 96 9.71 -5.07 -12.75
CA LYS A 96 10.62 -3.91 -12.84
C LYS A 96 11.00 -3.34 -11.48
N SER A 97 10.11 -3.39 -10.49
CA SER A 97 10.36 -2.87 -9.15
C SER A 97 11.24 -3.76 -8.27
N ILE A 98 11.29 -5.06 -8.54
CA ILE A 98 12.07 -6.06 -7.77
C ILE A 98 13.42 -6.40 -8.41
N ASN A 99 13.64 -6.04 -9.69
CA ASN A 99 14.90 -6.31 -10.40
C ASN A 99 15.98 -5.26 -10.08
N SER A 100 16.45 -5.25 -8.83
CA SER A 100 17.67 -4.54 -8.40
C SER A 100 18.50 -5.40 -7.44
N ASP A 101 19.82 -5.16 -7.41
CA ASP A 101 20.77 -5.89 -6.55
C ASP A 101 20.42 -5.82 -5.05
N GLU A 102 19.53 -4.88 -4.65
CA GLU A 102 19.02 -4.73 -3.29
C GLU A 102 18.19 -5.94 -2.81
N PHE A 103 17.67 -6.75 -3.72
CA PHE A 103 16.73 -7.82 -3.41
C PHE A 103 17.36 -9.22 -3.38
N ASP A 104 18.64 -9.37 -3.73
CA ASP A 104 19.34 -10.67 -3.66
C ASP A 104 19.97 -10.90 -2.28
N ASN A 105 19.14 -11.08 -1.25
CA ASN A 105 19.60 -11.42 0.10
C ASN A 105 18.60 -12.32 0.86
N PRO A 106 19.07 -13.13 1.83
CA PRO A 106 18.21 -14.06 2.58
C PRO A 106 17.01 -13.40 3.27
N GLU A 107 17.18 -12.19 3.80
CA GLU A 107 16.12 -11.44 4.48
C GLU A 107 14.96 -11.13 3.53
N PHE A 108 15.27 -10.72 2.30
CA PHE A 108 14.27 -10.49 1.27
C PHE A 108 13.47 -11.75 0.96
N TYR A 109 14.13 -12.90 0.77
CA TYR A 109 13.43 -14.16 0.46
C TYR A 109 12.50 -14.61 1.59
N GLU A 110 12.86 -14.38 2.85
CA GLU A 110 11.97 -14.66 3.99
C GLU A 110 10.71 -13.78 3.94
N GLN A 111 10.90 -12.48 3.75
CA GLN A 111 9.82 -11.50 3.72
C GLN A 111 8.92 -11.68 2.48
N ALA A 112 9.50 -12.03 1.33
CA ALA A 112 8.79 -12.43 0.12
C ALA A 112 7.83 -13.59 0.40
N LYS A 113 8.33 -14.68 0.99
CA LYS A 113 7.50 -15.84 1.38
C LYS A 113 6.34 -15.45 2.29
N PHE A 114 6.57 -14.56 3.26
CA PHE A 114 5.50 -14.08 4.14
C PHE A 114 4.38 -13.36 3.38
N PHE A 115 4.73 -12.43 2.49
CA PHE A 115 3.73 -11.68 1.72
C PHE A 115 3.04 -12.53 0.66
N ILE A 116 3.76 -13.48 0.04
CA ILE A 116 3.16 -14.50 -0.84
C ILE A 116 2.13 -15.31 -0.06
N GLN A 117 2.46 -15.78 1.15
CA GLN A 117 1.51 -16.49 1.99
C GLN A 117 0.31 -15.60 2.38
N ALA A 118 0.54 -14.32 2.69
CA ALA A 118 -0.55 -13.39 2.97
C ALA A 118 -1.50 -13.19 1.77
N ILE A 119 -0.98 -13.22 0.53
CA ILE A 119 -1.78 -13.19 -0.71
C ILE A 119 -2.56 -14.49 -0.89
N LEU A 120 -1.94 -15.64 -0.61
CA LEU A 120 -2.59 -16.96 -0.69
C LEU A 120 -3.74 -17.08 0.32
N ASP A 121 -3.54 -16.57 1.54
CA ASP A 121 -4.52 -16.58 2.64
C ASP A 121 -5.61 -15.49 2.50
N ASP A 122 -5.59 -14.70 1.43
CA ASP A 122 -6.46 -13.52 1.23
C ASP A 122 -6.38 -12.48 2.39
N ARG A 123 -5.25 -12.48 3.13
CA ARG A 123 -4.92 -11.44 4.12
C ARG A 123 -4.38 -10.18 3.47
N LEU A 124 -3.70 -10.31 2.32
CA LEU A 124 -3.27 -9.20 1.47
C LEU A 124 -4.01 -9.26 0.13
N VAL A 125 -4.96 -8.34 -0.05
CA VAL A 125 -5.76 -8.22 -1.27
C VAL A 125 -5.31 -7.00 -2.05
N ILE A 126 -4.90 -7.21 -3.30
CA ILE A 126 -4.42 -6.15 -4.19
C ILE A 126 -5.42 -5.98 -5.34
N ARG A 127 -5.70 -4.73 -5.71
CA ARG A 127 -6.40 -4.34 -6.92
C ARG A 127 -5.66 -3.22 -7.65
N LYS A 128 -5.90 -3.12 -8.95
CA LYS A 128 -5.42 -2.02 -9.80
C LYS A 128 -6.59 -1.12 -10.17
N THR A 129 -6.45 0.19 -10.04
CA THR A 129 -7.47 1.13 -10.55
C THR A 129 -7.54 1.06 -12.08
N ARG A 130 -8.75 1.18 -12.64
CA ARG A 130 -8.94 1.30 -14.08
C ARG A 130 -8.44 2.64 -14.60
N GLU A 131 -8.79 3.73 -13.93
CA GLU A 131 -8.26 5.05 -14.26
C GLU A 131 -6.99 5.36 -13.46
N PRO A 132 -6.00 6.07 -14.04
CA PRO A 132 -4.81 6.52 -13.31
C PRO A 132 -5.17 7.28 -12.04
N ASN A 133 -4.54 6.93 -10.92
CA ASN A 133 -4.75 7.61 -9.64
C ASN A 133 -3.41 7.83 -8.92
N HIS A 134 -3.10 9.07 -8.53
CA HIS A 134 -1.85 9.41 -7.83
C HIS A 134 -2.07 9.70 -6.34
N SER A 135 -3.26 9.47 -5.78
CA SER A 135 -3.53 9.70 -4.36
C SER A 135 -2.69 8.77 -3.47
N LYS A 136 -2.41 9.20 -2.24
CA LYS A 136 -1.81 8.38 -1.19
C LYS A 136 -2.68 8.48 0.05
N LEU A 137 -3.37 7.39 0.35
CA LEU A 137 -4.27 7.28 1.50
C LEU A 137 -3.96 5.98 2.22
N TYR A 138 -3.60 6.09 3.49
CA TYR A 138 -3.38 4.97 4.39
C TYR A 138 -4.49 4.99 5.43
N PHE A 139 -5.52 4.17 5.25
CA PHE A 139 -6.67 4.13 6.15
C PHE A 139 -6.59 2.92 7.09
N PHE A 140 -6.89 3.14 8.36
CA PHE A 140 -6.75 2.19 9.45
C PHE A 140 -8.09 1.97 10.14
N LYS A 141 -8.61 0.75 10.08
CA LYS A 141 -9.77 0.31 10.86
C LYS A 141 -9.30 -0.31 12.16
N ILE A 142 -9.65 0.29 13.28
CA ILE A 142 -9.21 -0.13 14.60
C ILE A 142 -9.98 -1.38 15.06
N LYS A 143 -9.27 -2.24 15.80
CA LYS A 143 -9.82 -3.45 16.43
C LYS A 143 -11.04 -3.13 17.30
N ASP A 144 -12.01 -4.05 17.35
CA ASP A 144 -13.32 -3.81 17.98
C ASP A 144 -13.19 -3.50 19.47
N GLU A 145 -12.28 -4.17 20.17
CA GLU A 145 -11.96 -3.96 21.58
C GLU A 145 -11.37 -2.57 21.89
N LEU A 146 -10.88 -1.84 20.88
CA LEU A 146 -10.30 -0.50 21.02
C LEU A 146 -11.21 0.61 20.45
N GLN A 147 -12.38 0.26 19.89
CA GLN A 147 -13.26 1.23 19.22
C GLN A 147 -13.86 2.28 20.15
N ALA A 148 -13.93 2.01 21.45
CA ALA A 148 -14.32 3.00 22.46
C ALA A 148 -13.33 4.18 22.51
N LEU A 149 -12.07 3.97 22.13
CA LEU A 149 -11.04 5.00 22.08
C LEU A 149 -10.96 5.65 20.69
N LYS A 150 -10.96 4.84 19.63
CA LYS A 150 -10.81 5.31 18.25
C LYS A 150 -11.36 4.27 17.29
N LYS A 151 -12.29 4.66 16.40
CA LYS A 151 -12.88 3.73 15.42
C LYS A 151 -11.99 3.52 14.20
N CYS A 152 -11.48 4.61 13.66
CA CYS A 152 -10.64 4.64 12.47
C CYS A 152 -9.77 5.90 12.46
N CYS A 153 -8.78 5.90 11.57
CA CYS A 153 -8.06 7.09 11.16
C CYS A 153 -7.44 6.87 9.79
N PHE A 154 -6.91 7.94 9.22
CA PHE A 154 -6.13 7.83 8.01
C PHE A 154 -4.95 8.78 8.01
N ILE A 155 -3.96 8.43 7.21
CA ILE A 155 -2.83 9.28 6.86
C ILE A 155 -2.92 9.56 5.36
N THR A 156 -2.75 10.82 4.97
CA THR A 156 -2.67 11.23 3.56
C THR A 156 -1.54 12.24 3.40
N GLY A 157 -0.95 12.32 2.21
CA GLY A 157 0.18 13.19 1.95
C GLY A 157 0.91 12.89 0.65
N SER A 158 2.19 13.24 0.59
CA SER A 158 3.04 13.04 -0.58
C SER A 158 3.61 11.61 -0.69
N SER A 159 3.63 10.86 0.42
CA SER A 159 4.44 9.64 0.52
C SER A 159 3.77 8.41 -0.09
N ASN A 160 4.39 7.81 -1.11
CA ASN A 160 4.04 6.46 -1.56
C ASN A 160 4.62 5.40 -0.62
N LEU A 161 4.06 4.18 -0.69
CA LEU A 161 4.55 3.01 0.04
C LEU A 161 5.84 2.51 -0.61
N THR A 162 6.95 3.19 -0.32
CA THR A 162 8.31 2.86 -0.76
C THR A 162 9.28 3.10 0.39
N ARG A 163 10.48 2.51 0.36
CA ARG A 163 11.52 2.81 1.35
C ARG A 163 11.82 4.30 1.45
N ALA A 164 11.80 5.01 0.32
CA ALA A 164 12.01 6.46 0.27
C ALA A 164 10.85 7.21 0.92
N GLY A 165 9.60 6.96 0.53
CA GLY A 165 8.44 7.69 1.06
C GLY A 165 8.21 7.45 2.55
N LEU A 166 8.58 6.27 3.06
CA LEU A 166 8.41 5.93 4.47
C LEU A 166 9.50 6.49 5.40
N SER A 167 10.64 6.95 4.89
CA SER A 167 11.81 7.25 5.75
C SER A 167 12.72 8.38 5.26
N ARG A 168 12.62 8.86 4.02
CA ARG A 168 13.40 10.03 3.56
C ARG A 168 12.72 11.32 3.99
N GLN A 169 13.54 12.30 4.34
CA GLN A 169 13.11 13.67 4.64
C GLN A 169 12.45 14.33 3.41
N ASN A 170 11.71 15.42 3.66
CA ASN A 170 10.94 16.20 2.66
C ASN A 170 9.64 15.54 2.18
N GLU A 171 9.13 14.59 2.95
CA GLU A 171 7.76 14.13 2.81
C GLU A 171 6.83 15.01 3.66
N PHE A 172 5.58 15.14 3.26
CA PHE A 172 4.58 15.90 4.00
C PHE A 172 3.29 15.10 4.08
N ASN A 173 3.00 14.59 5.28
CA ASN A 173 1.81 13.81 5.55
C ASN A 173 1.07 14.37 6.76
N VAL A 174 -0.22 14.07 6.83
CA VAL A 174 -1.09 14.41 7.95
C VAL A 174 -1.86 13.19 8.39
N GLU A 175 -1.89 12.94 9.71
CA GLU A 175 -2.83 11.98 10.29
C GLU A 175 -4.11 12.70 10.71
N ILE A 176 -5.25 12.10 10.37
CA ILE A 176 -6.58 12.61 10.72
C ILE A 176 -7.40 11.47 11.35
N SER A 177 -8.00 11.75 12.50
CA SER A 177 -8.85 10.79 13.25
C SER A 177 -10.25 11.29 13.56
N ASP A 178 -10.44 12.59 13.69
CA ASP A 178 -11.62 13.15 14.35
C ASP A 178 -12.70 13.63 13.37
N TYR A 179 -12.37 13.72 12.08
CA TYR A 179 -13.26 14.14 11.01
C TYR A 179 -12.80 13.56 9.66
N GLY A 180 -13.67 13.56 8.65
CA GLY A 180 -13.31 13.16 7.28
C GLY A 180 -13.06 11.66 7.08
N THR A 181 -13.15 10.84 8.14
CA THR A 181 -12.84 9.41 8.08
C THR A 181 -13.88 8.64 7.26
N ASN A 182 -15.16 9.00 7.35
CA ASN A 182 -16.21 8.39 6.54
C ASN A 182 -16.01 8.69 5.05
N GLU A 183 -15.68 9.94 4.72
CA GLU A 183 -15.43 10.40 3.36
C GLU A 183 -14.17 9.76 2.77
N ALA A 184 -13.09 9.68 3.56
CA ALA A 184 -11.86 9.01 3.14
C ALA A 184 -12.07 7.51 2.90
N GLU A 185 -12.83 6.85 3.77
CA GLU A 185 -13.17 5.44 3.59
C GLU A 185 -14.05 5.23 2.35
N GLN A 186 -15.09 6.04 2.19
CA GLN A 186 -15.98 5.99 1.04
C GLN A 186 -15.21 6.24 -0.26
N TYR A 187 -14.28 7.20 -0.28
CA TYR A 187 -13.44 7.46 -1.43
C TYR A 187 -12.65 6.21 -1.87
N PHE A 188 -12.06 5.49 -0.91
CA PHE A 188 -11.42 4.21 -1.20
C PHE A 188 -12.42 3.17 -1.72
N ASP A 189 -13.57 3.03 -1.05
CA ASP A 189 -14.57 2.00 -1.37
C ASP A 189 -15.19 2.19 -2.75
N GLU A 190 -15.42 3.43 -3.18
CA GLU A 190 -15.88 3.76 -4.53
C GLU A 190 -14.86 3.33 -5.59
N LEU A 191 -13.57 3.61 -5.38
CA LEU A 191 -12.53 3.16 -6.29
C LEU A 191 -12.33 1.64 -6.26
N TRP A 192 -12.61 1.00 -5.12
CA TRP A 192 -12.53 -0.44 -4.96
C TRP A 192 -13.63 -1.20 -5.71
N LYS A 193 -14.73 -0.56 -6.13
CA LYS A 193 -15.82 -1.26 -6.83
C LYS A 193 -15.35 -1.89 -8.16
N PRO A 194 -15.97 -3.00 -8.62
CA PRO A 194 -15.56 -3.72 -9.84
C PRO A 194 -15.54 -2.88 -11.13
N GLU A 195 -16.39 -1.86 -11.20
CA GLU A 195 -16.47 -0.90 -12.30
C GLU A 195 -15.29 0.06 -12.34
N ASN A 196 -14.59 0.28 -11.21
CA ASN A 196 -13.49 1.23 -11.07
C ASN A 196 -12.13 0.55 -10.85
N SER A 197 -12.11 -0.75 -10.58
CA SER A 197 -10.90 -1.52 -10.32
C SER A 197 -10.86 -2.86 -11.05
N VAL A 198 -9.65 -3.40 -11.14
CA VAL A 198 -9.34 -4.72 -11.69
C VAL A 198 -8.77 -5.57 -10.56
N LYS A 199 -9.34 -6.78 -10.42
CA LYS A 199 -8.87 -7.79 -9.49
C LYS A 199 -7.46 -8.24 -9.87
N ILE A 200 -6.54 -8.16 -8.92
CA ILE A 200 -5.17 -8.67 -9.06
C ILE A 200 -5.08 -9.97 -8.28
N THR A 201 -5.03 -9.91 -6.95
CA THR A 201 -4.89 -11.12 -6.14
C THR A 201 -6.20 -11.87 -5.93
N GLU A 202 -7.35 -11.34 -6.32
CA GLU A 202 -8.61 -12.12 -6.26
C GLU A 202 -8.86 -12.96 -7.51
N ASP A 203 -8.15 -12.69 -8.60
CA ASP A 203 -8.24 -13.50 -9.81
C ASP A 203 -7.34 -14.73 -9.64
N ALA A 204 -7.91 -15.94 -9.60
CA ALA A 204 -7.14 -17.14 -9.29
C ALA A 204 -6.07 -17.50 -10.34
N VAL A 205 -6.28 -17.13 -11.61
CA VAL A 205 -5.30 -17.39 -12.67
C VAL A 205 -4.15 -16.41 -12.53
N PHE A 206 -4.47 -15.12 -12.46
CA PHE A 206 -3.46 -14.08 -12.35
C PHE A 206 -2.73 -14.09 -11.00
N LYS A 207 -3.40 -14.47 -9.90
CA LYS A 207 -2.77 -14.69 -8.58
C LYS A 207 -1.59 -15.66 -8.71
N ARG A 208 -1.75 -16.78 -9.41
CA ARG A 208 -0.68 -17.77 -9.60
C ARG A 208 0.47 -17.19 -10.41
N GLU A 209 0.17 -16.53 -11.53
CA GLU A 209 1.18 -15.88 -12.37
C GLU A 209 1.96 -14.77 -11.65
N LEU A 210 1.33 -14.05 -10.72
CA LEU A 210 1.96 -13.02 -9.91
C LEU A 210 2.89 -13.63 -8.86
N ILE A 211 2.47 -14.73 -8.22
CA ILE A 211 3.30 -15.42 -7.22
C ILE A 211 4.55 -16.03 -7.86
N GLU A 212 4.46 -16.53 -9.09
CA GLU A 212 5.63 -17.09 -9.79
C GLU A 212 6.74 -16.07 -10.09
N VAL A 213 6.41 -14.77 -10.08
CA VAL A 213 7.39 -13.70 -10.33
C VAL A 213 7.84 -12.97 -9.07
N LEU A 214 7.28 -13.31 -7.90
CA LEU A 214 7.63 -12.75 -6.59
C LEU A 214 8.55 -13.71 -5.83
#